data_AF-E3HSG7-F1
#
_entry.id   AF-E3HSG7-F1
#
_cell.length_a   1.000
_cell.length_b   1.000
_cell.length_c   1.000
_cell.angle_alpha   90.00
_cell.angle_beta   90.00
_cell.angle_gamma   90.00
#
_symmetry.space_group_name_H-M   'P 1'
#
loop_
_entity.id
_entity.type
_entity.pdbx_description
1 polymer ?
#
loop_
_entity_poly.entity_id
_entity_poly.type
_entity_poly.pdbx_seq_one_letter_code
_entity_poly.pdbx_strand_id
1 'polypeptide(L)'
;MRLTTKGRFAVTAMIDLAMRQHSGPVTLAAISQRQNISLSYLEQLFGKLRRHELVDSVRGPGGGYSLARLARNVTVADIIFAVDEPLDATSCGGKRDCTSGNDGKPGKCMTHELWATLNRKMVDYLDSVSLQDLVDQQRVRQLQEANNQAQACAVRVNRVGGAASAANAPAATVAANATV
;
A
#
# COMPACT_ATOMS: atom_id res chain seq x y z
N MET A 1 4.26 -20.29 6.44
CA MET A 1 3.86 -18.87 6.50
C MET A 1 2.35 -18.80 6.38
N ARG A 2 1.64 -17.86 7.02
CA ARG A 2 0.19 -17.73 6.84
C ARG A 2 -0.14 -16.33 6.33
N LEU A 3 -0.92 -16.26 5.27
CA LEU A 3 -1.40 -14.99 4.75
C LEU A 3 -2.67 -14.61 5.50
N THR A 4 -2.54 -13.75 6.49
CA THR A 4 -3.66 -13.28 7.32
C THR A 4 -4.01 -11.84 6.97
N THR A 5 -5.19 -11.37 7.41
CA THR A 5 -5.57 -9.96 7.31
C THR A 5 -4.54 -9.04 8.01
N LYS A 6 -3.83 -9.55 9.02
CA LYS A 6 -2.76 -8.83 9.71
C LYS A 6 -1.59 -8.53 8.78
N GLY A 7 -1.18 -9.52 7.98
CA GLY A 7 -0.14 -9.36 6.96
C GLY A 7 -0.52 -8.29 5.94
N ARG A 8 -1.77 -8.29 5.47
CA ARG A 8 -2.27 -7.26 4.55
C ARG A 8 -2.13 -5.86 5.15
N PHE A 9 -2.60 -5.66 6.38
CA PHE A 9 -2.52 -4.36 7.05
C PHE A 9 -1.08 -3.91 7.31
N ALA A 10 -0.19 -4.84 7.67
CA ALA A 10 1.23 -4.54 7.86
C ALA A 10 1.88 -4.08 6.55
N VAL A 11 1.64 -4.78 5.44
CA VAL A 11 2.17 -4.39 4.12
C VAL A 11 1.63 -3.03 3.69
N THR A 12 0.32 -2.79 3.82
CA THR A 12 -0.28 -1.49 3.50
C THR A 12 0.34 -0.35 4.32
N ALA A 13 0.56 -0.56 5.62
CA ALA A 13 1.17 0.45 6.48
C ALA A 13 2.65 0.69 6.16
N MET A 14 3.40 -0.37 5.81
CA MET A 14 4.81 -0.26 5.38
C MET A 14 4.96 0.49 4.05
N ILE A 15 4.04 0.30 3.10
CA ILE A 15 4.02 1.07 1.84
C ILE A 15 3.77 2.55 2.15
N ASP A 16 2.77 2.86 2.97
CA ASP A 16 2.43 4.25 3.32
C ASP A 16 3.59 4.96 4.06
N LEU A 17 4.31 4.24 4.92
CA LEU A 17 5.55 4.70 5.55
C LEU A 17 6.64 4.97 4.52
N ALA A 18 6.93 4.00 3.64
CA ALA A 18 8.00 4.08 2.65
C ALA A 18 7.78 5.20 1.62
N MET A 19 6.52 5.47 1.24
CA MET A 19 6.19 6.57 0.35
C MET A 19 6.56 7.94 0.94
N ARG A 20 6.45 8.08 2.27
CA ARG A 20 6.53 9.37 2.97
C ARG A 20 7.82 9.57 3.76
N GLN A 21 8.74 8.59 3.75
CA GLN A 21 10.02 8.68 4.46
C GLN A 21 10.87 9.91 4.08
N HIS A 22 10.68 10.44 2.87
CA HIS A 22 11.41 11.61 2.37
C HIS A 22 11.07 12.91 3.12
N SER A 23 9.91 12.95 3.81
CA SER A 23 9.44 14.10 4.59
C SER A 23 9.74 13.98 6.08
N GLY A 24 10.52 12.98 6.49
CA GLY A 24 10.86 12.70 7.89
C GLY A 24 10.03 11.56 8.51
N PRO A 25 10.17 11.34 9.84
CA PRO A 25 9.46 10.30 10.57
C PRO A 25 7.93 10.43 10.46
N VAL A 26 7.24 9.30 10.29
CA VAL A 26 5.78 9.27 10.11
C VAL A 26 5.10 8.79 11.39
N THR A 27 4.11 9.55 11.89
CA THR A 27 3.34 9.16 13.07
C THR A 27 2.32 8.07 12.74
N LEU A 28 2.11 7.13 13.67
CA LEU A 28 1.08 6.09 13.52
C LEU A 28 -0.33 6.68 13.45
N ALA A 29 -0.59 7.80 14.12
CA ALA A 29 -1.85 8.52 14.04
C ALA A 29 -2.15 8.97 12.59
N ALA A 30 -1.14 9.44 11.87
CA ALA A 30 -1.31 9.84 10.48
C ALA A 30 -1.56 8.63 9.55
N ILE A 31 -0.89 7.50 9.80
CA ILE A 31 -1.14 6.25 9.06
C ILE A 31 -2.55 5.73 9.35
N SER A 32 -2.98 5.77 10.61
CA SER A 32 -4.31 5.35 11.07
C SER A 32 -5.43 6.06 10.31
N GLN A 33 -5.33 7.40 10.19
CA GLN A 33 -6.30 8.22 9.47
C GLN A 33 -6.32 7.92 7.97
N ARG A 34 -5.16 7.70 7.34
CA ARG A 34 -5.08 7.45 5.89
C ARG A 34 -5.58 6.08 5.48
N GLN A 35 -5.24 5.06 6.27
CA GLN A 35 -5.53 3.67 5.93
C GLN A 35 -6.82 3.16 6.59
N ASN A 36 -7.47 4.00 7.41
CA ASN A 36 -8.65 3.65 8.21
C ASN A 36 -8.41 2.40 9.08
N ILE A 37 -7.25 2.35 9.73
CA ILE A 37 -6.82 1.27 10.62
C ILE A 37 -6.72 1.85 12.04
N SER A 38 -7.21 1.14 13.05
CA SER A 38 -7.14 1.63 14.43
C SER A 38 -5.71 1.81 14.91
N LEU A 39 -5.46 2.90 15.66
CA LEU A 39 -4.14 3.24 16.16
C LEU A 39 -3.54 2.12 17.03
N SER A 40 -4.33 1.57 17.96
CA SER A 40 -3.90 0.47 18.83
C SER A 40 -3.45 -0.77 18.04
N TYR A 41 -4.10 -1.04 16.90
CA TYR A 41 -3.72 -2.16 16.05
C TYR A 41 -2.40 -1.88 15.30
N LEU A 42 -2.20 -0.66 14.81
CA LEU A 42 -0.93 -0.25 14.23
C LEU A 42 0.21 -0.31 15.24
N GLU A 43 -0.01 0.10 16.49
CA GLU A 43 0.99 0.00 17.55
C GLU A 43 1.44 -1.46 17.78
N GLN A 44 0.50 -2.41 17.77
CA GLN A 44 0.82 -3.84 17.86
C GLN A 44 1.64 -4.30 16.65
N LEU A 45 1.26 -3.92 15.44
CA LEU A 45 1.98 -4.30 14.21
C LEU A 45 3.39 -3.71 14.18
N PHE A 46 3.53 -2.41 14.42
CA PHE A 46 4.82 -1.70 14.40
C PHE A 46 5.72 -2.12 15.56
N GLY A 47 5.14 -2.49 16.71
CA GLY A 47 5.89 -3.11 17.80
C GLY A 47 6.56 -4.42 17.37
N LYS A 48 5.92 -5.21 16.49
CA LYS A 48 6.53 -6.41 15.91
C LYS A 48 7.56 -6.09 14.83
N LEU A 49 7.22 -5.22 13.89
CA LEU A 49 8.12 -4.81 12.81
C LEU A 49 9.43 -4.21 13.35
N ARG A 50 9.35 -3.47 14.46
CA ARG A 50 10.52 -2.91 15.16
C ARG A 50 11.41 -3.99 15.76
N ARG A 51 10.84 -5.07 16.31
CA ARG A 51 11.62 -6.20 16.86
C ARG A 51 12.39 -6.96 15.77
N HIS A 52 11.90 -6.92 14.54
CA HIS A 52 12.55 -7.51 13.36
C HIS A 52 13.43 -6.50 12.59
N GLU A 53 13.72 -5.33 13.17
CA GLU A 53 14.61 -4.33 12.59
C GLU A 53 14.18 -3.87 11.18
N LEU A 54 12.86 -3.89 10.91
CA LEU A 54 12.29 -3.37 9.66
C LEU A 54 11.98 -1.88 9.77
N VAL A 55 11.66 -1.41 10.98
CA VAL A 55 11.33 -0.02 11.28
C VAL A 55 12.04 0.47 12.53
N ASP A 56 12.43 1.74 12.51
CA ASP A 56 12.95 2.48 13.64
C ASP A 56 11.90 3.41 14.22
N SER A 57 12.01 3.69 15.52
CA SER A 57 11.10 4.58 16.24
C SER A 57 11.87 5.77 16.81
N VAL A 58 11.48 6.97 16.45
CA VAL A 58 12.02 8.22 17.01
C VAL A 58 11.03 8.76 18.04
N ARG A 59 11.49 8.98 19.28
CA ARG A 59 10.69 9.57 20.36
C ARG A 59 10.82 11.09 20.38
N GLY A 60 9.77 11.78 20.82
CA GLY A 60 9.75 13.24 20.98
C GLY A 60 8.64 13.93 20.18
N PRO A 61 8.48 15.25 20.33
CA PRO A 61 7.56 16.05 19.51
C PRO A 61 7.97 15.96 18.03
N GLY A 62 7.06 15.52 17.16
CA GLY A 62 7.37 15.23 15.76
C GLY A 62 8.05 13.87 15.53
N GLY A 63 8.16 13.04 16.57
CA GLY A 63 8.63 11.67 16.47
C GLY A 63 7.66 10.77 15.70
N GLY A 64 8.08 9.53 15.44
CA GLY A 64 7.32 8.61 14.62
C GLY A 64 8.14 7.38 14.25
N TYR A 65 7.77 6.76 13.15
CA TYR A 65 8.48 5.62 12.59
C TYR A 65 9.18 5.99 11.29
N SER A 66 10.31 5.33 11.03
CA SER A 66 11.05 5.38 9.78
C SER A 66 11.46 3.95 9.38
N LEU A 67 11.79 3.72 8.11
CA LEU A 67 12.38 2.44 7.73
C LEU A 67 13.79 2.33 8.32
N ALA A 68 14.08 1.19 8.96
CA ALA A 68 15.43 0.90 9.48
C ALA A 68 16.38 0.44 8.36
N ARG A 69 15.81 -0.14 7.29
CA ARG A 69 16.53 -0.65 6.12
C ARG A 69 15.98 -0.01 4.84
N LEU A 70 16.77 0.01 3.77
CA LEU A 70 16.34 0.54 2.49
C LEU A 70 15.16 -0.28 1.96
N ALA A 71 14.13 0.36 1.40
CA ALA A 71 12.91 -0.31 0.91
C ALA A 71 13.19 -1.43 -0.12
N ARG A 72 14.28 -1.31 -0.89
CA ARG A 72 14.72 -2.36 -1.83
C ARG A 72 15.23 -3.64 -1.16
N ASN A 73 15.65 -3.57 0.11
CA ASN A 73 16.20 -4.68 0.89
C ASN A 73 15.15 -5.30 1.83
N VAL A 74 13.91 -4.80 1.80
CA VAL A 74 12.81 -5.30 2.60
C VAL A 74 11.84 -6.01 1.66
N THR A 75 11.66 -7.31 1.85
CA THR A 75 10.72 -8.10 1.02
C THR A 75 9.34 -8.14 1.66
N VAL A 76 8.31 -8.48 0.87
CA VAL A 76 6.96 -8.70 1.42
C VAL A 76 6.95 -9.89 2.38
N ALA A 77 7.76 -10.92 2.09
CA ALA A 77 7.97 -12.04 2.98
C ALA A 77 8.47 -11.58 4.36
N ASP A 78 9.49 -10.72 4.43
CA ASP A 78 10.02 -10.18 5.70
C ASP A 78 8.93 -9.52 6.55
N ILE A 79 8.08 -8.69 5.93
CA ILE A 79 6.99 -7.99 6.61
C ILE A 79 5.98 -8.97 7.18
N ILE A 80 5.59 -9.99 6.39
CA ILE A 80 4.63 -11.01 6.81
C ILE A 80 5.20 -11.86 7.94
N PHE A 81 6.45 -12.31 7.81
CA PHE A 81 7.14 -13.10 8.85
C PHE A 81 7.30 -12.32 10.15
N ALA A 82 7.53 -11.00 10.09
CA ALA A 82 7.67 -10.17 11.28
C ALA A 82 6.34 -10.02 12.05
N VAL A 83 5.20 -9.93 11.36
CA VAL A 83 3.90 -9.69 12.01
C VAL A 83 3.17 -10.97 12.43
N ASP A 84 3.39 -12.05 11.70
CA ASP A 84 2.77 -13.34 11.92
C ASP A 84 3.69 -14.17 12.84
N GLU A 85 3.30 -14.26 14.10
CA GLU A 85 3.96 -15.14 15.06
C GLU A 85 3.73 -16.60 14.64
N PRO A 86 4.68 -17.53 14.85
CA PRO A 86 4.52 -18.92 14.44
C PRO A 86 3.43 -19.61 15.27
N LEU A 87 2.16 -19.39 14.90
CA LEU A 87 1.03 -20.18 15.35
C LEU A 87 0.82 -21.29 14.32
N ASP A 88 1.51 -22.40 14.57
CA ASP A 88 1.45 -23.65 13.82
C ASP A 88 0.05 -24.27 13.94
N ALA A 89 -0.88 -23.86 13.08
CA ALA A 89 -2.21 -24.48 13.03
C ALA A 89 -2.27 -25.72 12.14
N THR A 90 -1.14 -26.18 11.62
CA THR A 90 -1.08 -27.47 10.95
C THR A 90 -0.62 -28.58 11.90
N SER A 91 -0.19 -28.22 13.12
CA SER A 91 0.57 -29.11 14.02
C SER A 91 1.59 -29.95 13.26
N CYS A 92 2.20 -29.36 12.22
CA CYS A 92 3.26 -29.98 11.45
C CYS A 92 4.30 -28.96 11.01
N GLY A 93 4.03 -27.65 10.97
CA GLY A 93 5.04 -26.60 10.81
C GLY A 93 5.99 -26.73 9.62
N GLY A 94 5.67 -27.55 8.61
CA GLY A 94 6.63 -27.95 7.56
C GLY A 94 7.71 -28.93 8.02
N LYS A 95 7.68 -29.39 9.28
CA LYS A 95 8.40 -30.55 9.80
C LYS A 95 7.62 -31.83 9.48
N ARG A 96 8.35 -32.96 9.41
CA ARG A 96 7.80 -34.28 9.04
C ARG A 96 6.87 -34.89 10.10
N ASP A 97 6.65 -34.20 11.22
CA ASP A 97 5.86 -34.67 12.35
C ASP A 97 4.48 -34.01 12.30
N CYS A 98 3.61 -34.50 11.42
CA CYS A 98 2.19 -34.17 11.51
C CYS A 98 1.60 -34.86 12.77
N THR A 99 0.89 -34.12 13.63
CA THR A 99 0.18 -34.74 14.78
C THR A 99 -1.02 -35.62 14.38
N SER A 100 -1.40 -35.63 13.09
CA SER A 100 -2.53 -36.40 12.59
C SER A 100 -2.07 -37.42 11.52
N GLY A 101 -1.33 -38.43 11.96
CA GLY A 101 -1.32 -39.72 11.28
C GLY A 101 -2.58 -40.50 11.68
N ASN A 102 -3.09 -41.36 10.78
CA ASN A 102 -4.32 -42.16 10.99
C ASN A 102 -4.35 -42.98 12.31
N ASP A 103 -3.21 -43.11 12.99
CA ASP A 103 -3.01 -44.00 14.14
C ASP A 103 -2.41 -43.29 15.37
N GLY A 104 -2.46 -41.94 15.45
CA GLY A 104 -1.92 -41.19 16.59
C GLY A 104 -0.38 -41.21 16.71
N LYS A 105 0.33 -41.65 15.65
CA LYS A 105 1.80 -41.59 15.54
C LYS A 105 2.24 -40.41 14.66
N PRO A 106 3.39 -39.78 14.95
CA PRO A 106 3.98 -38.78 14.05
C PRO A 106 4.33 -39.45 12.72
N GLY A 107 3.71 -38.97 11.64
CA GLY A 107 3.89 -39.50 10.29
C GLY A 107 3.65 -38.43 9.22
N LYS A 108 4.22 -38.64 8.03
CA LYS A 108 4.04 -37.73 6.88
C LYS A 108 2.57 -37.77 6.44
N CYS A 109 1.84 -36.67 6.63
CA CYS A 109 0.49 -36.53 6.08
C CYS A 109 0.49 -36.91 4.59
N MET A 110 -0.52 -37.63 4.08
CA MET A 110 -0.60 -38.01 2.65
C MET A 110 -0.47 -36.81 1.70
N THR A 111 -0.95 -35.63 2.14
CA THR A 111 -0.93 -34.37 1.37
C THR A 111 0.23 -33.44 1.71
N HIS A 112 1.15 -33.84 2.61
CA HIS A 112 2.21 -32.97 3.14
C HIS A 112 3.07 -32.37 2.02
N GLU A 113 3.46 -33.17 1.04
CA GLU A 113 4.36 -32.74 -0.03
C GLU A 113 3.74 -31.72 -0.98
N LEU A 114 2.43 -31.86 -1.24
CA LEU A 114 1.65 -30.90 -2.01
C LEU A 114 1.61 -29.54 -1.29
N TRP A 115 1.22 -29.53 -0.01
CA TRP A 115 1.12 -28.31 0.78
C TRP A 115 2.48 -27.65 1.04
N ALA A 116 3.52 -28.45 1.30
CA ALA A 116 4.88 -27.94 1.47
C ALA A 116 5.39 -27.28 0.17
N THR A 117 5.11 -27.88 -0.98
CA THR A 117 5.49 -27.31 -2.28
C THR A 117 4.73 -26.01 -2.56
N LEU A 118 3.43 -25.96 -2.27
CA LEU A 118 2.64 -24.74 -2.40
C LEU A 118 3.16 -23.62 -1.49
N ASN A 119 3.41 -23.94 -0.20
CA ASN A 119 3.93 -22.96 0.74
C ASN A 119 5.32 -22.44 0.32
N ARG A 120 6.21 -23.30 -0.21
CA ARG A 120 7.49 -22.85 -0.78
C ARG A 120 7.29 -21.87 -1.93
N LYS A 121 6.49 -22.22 -2.94
CA LYS A 121 6.21 -21.33 -4.07
C LYS A 121 5.59 -20.00 -3.66
N MET A 122 4.73 -20.01 -2.64
CA MET A 122 4.13 -18.80 -2.09
C MET A 122 5.18 -17.91 -1.41
N VAL A 123 6.07 -18.50 -0.61
CA VAL A 123 7.17 -17.77 0.04
C VAL A 123 8.13 -17.22 -1.00
N ASP A 124 8.55 -18.03 -1.98
CA ASP A 124 9.46 -17.62 -3.05
C ASP A 124 8.90 -16.40 -3.81
N TYR A 125 7.60 -16.41 -4.12
CA TYR A 125 6.95 -15.26 -4.76
C TYR A 125 6.96 -14.02 -3.87
N LEU A 126 6.58 -14.14 -2.60
CA LEU A 126 6.53 -13.00 -1.68
C LEU A 126 7.92 -12.47 -1.32
N ASP A 127 8.94 -13.30 -1.40
CA ASP A 127 10.34 -12.89 -1.23
C ASP A 127 10.88 -12.19 -2.49
N SER A 128 10.41 -12.56 -3.67
CA SER A 128 10.79 -11.90 -4.93
C SER A 128 10.25 -10.47 -5.09
N VAL A 129 9.27 -10.07 -4.28
CA VAL A 129 8.66 -8.74 -4.32
C VAL A 129 9.24 -7.87 -3.21
N SER A 130 9.91 -6.78 -3.58
CA SER A 130 10.42 -5.82 -2.61
C SER A 130 9.38 -4.76 -2.24
N LEU A 131 9.54 -4.12 -1.08
CA LEU A 131 8.74 -2.98 -0.67
C LEU A 131 8.90 -1.80 -1.65
N GLN A 132 10.09 -1.65 -2.24
CA GLN A 132 10.36 -0.63 -3.25
C GLN A 132 9.49 -0.83 -4.50
N ASP A 133 9.35 -2.06 -4.99
CA ASP A 133 8.52 -2.35 -6.15
C ASP A 133 7.06 -1.95 -5.92
N LEU A 134 6.55 -2.19 -4.71
CA LEU A 134 5.19 -1.81 -4.32
C LEU A 134 5.02 -0.28 -4.25
N VAL A 135 6.03 0.42 -3.73
CA VAL A 135 6.03 1.89 -3.68
C VAL A 135 6.03 2.48 -5.09
N ASP A 136 6.85 1.94 -5.99
CA ASP A 136 6.95 2.43 -7.36
C ASP A 136 5.67 2.15 -8.16
N GLN A 137 5.07 0.98 -8.00
CA GLN A 137 3.73 0.69 -8.54
C GLN A 137 2.68 1.69 -8.04
N GLN A 138 2.72 2.05 -6.76
CA GLN A 138 1.77 3.00 -6.18
C GLN A 138 1.99 4.42 -6.70
N ARG A 139 3.24 4.84 -6.90
CA ARG A 139 3.57 6.13 -7.53
C ARG A 139 3.08 6.20 -8.97
N VAL A 140 3.30 5.14 -9.75
CA VAL A 140 2.80 5.06 -11.14
C VAL A 140 1.28 5.16 -11.17
N ARG A 141 0.58 4.46 -10.27
CA ARG A 141 -0.88 4.54 -10.15
C ARG A 141 -1.36 5.97 -9.85
N GLN A 142 -0.72 6.65 -8.91
CA GLN A 142 -1.07 8.05 -8.58
C GLN A 142 -0.86 9.00 -9.77
N LEU A 143 0.21 8.80 -10.55
CA LEU A 143 0.45 9.57 -11.77
C LEU A 143 -0.61 9.31 -12.84
N GLN A 144 -1.01 8.04 -13.02
CA GLN A 144 -2.08 7.66 -13.95
C GLN A 144 -3.42 8.26 -13.54
N GLU A 145 -3.77 8.20 -12.25
CA GLU A 145 -4.99 8.81 -11.71
C GLU A 145 -4.99 10.33 -11.91
N ALA A 146 -3.89 11.01 -11.60
CA ALA A 146 -3.74 12.45 -11.82
C ALA A 146 -3.87 12.82 -13.31
N ASN A 147 -3.24 12.05 -14.20
CA ASN A 147 -3.33 12.27 -15.64
C ASN A 147 -4.76 12.03 -16.17
N ASN A 148 -5.43 10.97 -15.73
CA ASN A 148 -6.82 10.68 -16.11
C ASN A 148 -7.76 11.79 -15.62
N GLN A 149 -7.49 12.36 -14.44
CA GLN A 149 -8.28 13.43 -13.85
C GLN A 149 -8.05 14.78 -14.57
N ALA A 150 -6.80 15.07 -14.96
CA ALA A 150 -6.46 16.20 -15.81
C ALA A 150 -7.11 16.09 -17.20
N GLN A 151 -7.08 14.90 -17.81
CA GLN A 151 -7.77 14.62 -19.08
C GLN A 151 -9.29 14.77 -18.95
N ALA A 152 -9.91 14.27 -17.87
CA ALA A 152 -11.34 14.44 -17.62
C ALA A 152 -11.73 15.90 -17.41
N CYS A 153 -10.89 16.69 -16.74
CA CYS A 153 -11.09 18.13 -16.57
C CYS A 153 -10.96 18.87 -17.92
N ALA A 154 -9.95 18.55 -18.72
CA ALA A 154 -9.74 19.13 -20.05
C ALA A 154 -10.88 18.82 -21.04
N VAL A 155 -11.43 17.59 -21.02
CA VAL A 155 -12.60 17.21 -21.84
C VAL A 155 -13.86 17.99 -21.42
N ARG A 156 -14.03 18.29 -20.13
CA ARG A 156 -15.14 19.13 -19.64
C ARG A 156 -15.00 20.58 -20.09
N VAL A 157 -13.80 21.17 -20.05
CA VAL A 157 -13.56 22.54 -20.54
C VAL A 157 -13.88 22.66 -22.03
N ASN A 158 -13.50 21.67 -22.84
CA ASN A 158 -13.73 21.71 -24.29
C ASN A 158 -15.22 21.60 -24.68
N ARG A 159 -16.08 21.02 -23.82
CA ARG A 159 -17.54 21.03 -24.05
C ARG A 159 -18.22 22.34 -23.66
N VAL A 160 -17.71 23.04 -22.65
CA VAL A 160 -18.28 24.33 -22.22
C VAL A 160 -17.83 25.47 -23.16
N GLY A 161 -16.65 25.37 -23.77
CA GLY A 161 -16.13 26.35 -24.74
C GLY A 161 -16.75 26.29 -26.15
N GLY A 162 -17.57 25.27 -26.46
CA GLY A 162 -18.17 25.09 -27.79
C GLY A 162 -19.47 25.86 -28.06
N ALA A 163 -20.00 26.62 -27.10
CA ALA A 163 -21.30 27.30 -27.19
C ALA A 163 -21.22 28.84 -27.15
N ALA A 164 -20.08 29.43 -27.54
CA ALA A 164 -19.93 30.88 -27.60
C ALA A 164 -19.27 31.32 -28.91
N SER A 165 -19.97 31.17 -30.04
CA SER A 165 -19.60 31.82 -31.30
C SER A 165 -20.83 31.99 -32.21
N ALA A 166 -21.68 32.97 -31.91
CA ALA A 166 -22.54 33.64 -32.90
C ALA A 166 -23.24 34.86 -32.27
N ALA A 167 -22.61 36.04 -32.37
CA ALA A 167 -23.30 37.33 -32.52
C ALA A 167 -22.24 38.43 -32.73
N ASN A 168 -21.86 38.59 -33.99
CA ASN A 168 -21.03 39.68 -34.47
C ASN A 168 -21.90 40.96 -34.54
N ALA A 169 -21.53 42.00 -33.80
CA ALA A 169 -21.77 43.40 -34.20
C ALA A 169 -20.89 43.68 -35.45
N PRO A 170 -21.08 44.72 -36.30
CA PRO A 170 -21.33 46.12 -35.89
C PRO A 170 -22.14 46.98 -36.90
N ALA A 171 -22.41 48.25 -36.55
CA ALA A 171 -22.04 49.42 -37.37
C ALA A 171 -22.70 50.71 -36.82
N ALA A 172 -21.85 51.65 -36.42
CA ALA A 172 -22.19 53.06 -36.25
C ALA A 172 -21.88 53.81 -37.56
N THR A 173 -22.74 54.74 -37.98
CA THR A 173 -22.49 55.84 -38.95
C THR A 173 -23.63 56.87 -38.76
N VAL A 174 -23.45 57.95 -37.98
CA VAL A 174 -23.01 59.34 -38.30
C VAL A 174 -24.06 60.24 -39.02
N ALA A 175 -24.14 61.50 -38.54
CA ALA A 175 -24.74 62.75 -39.06
C ALA A 175 -26.19 63.07 -38.60
N ALA A 176 -26.44 64.04 -37.71
CA ALA A 176 -26.36 65.52 -37.82
C ALA A 176 -27.55 66.15 -38.58
N ASN A 177 -28.41 66.95 -37.91
CA ASN A 177 -28.51 68.41 -38.08
C ASN A 177 -29.70 69.04 -37.30
N ALA A 178 -29.60 70.36 -37.13
CA ALA A 178 -30.34 71.29 -36.27
C ALA A 178 -31.75 71.73 -36.74
N THR A 179 -32.33 72.67 -35.96
CA THR A 179 -33.48 73.61 -36.23
C THR A 179 -34.90 73.02 -36.09
N VAL A 180 -35.91 73.60 -35.43
CA VAL A 180 -36.21 74.88 -34.74
C VAL A 180 -37.05 74.54 -33.50
#